data_AF-A0A0B8NS91-F1
#
_entry.id   AF-A0A0B8NS91-F1
#
_cell.length_a   1.000
_cell.length_b   1.000
_cell.length_c   1.000
_cell.angle_alpha   90.00
_cell.angle_beta   90.00
_cell.angle_gamma   90.00
#
_symmetry.space_group_name_H-M   'P 1'
#
loop_
_entity.id
_entity.type
_entity.pdbx_description
1 polymer ?
#
loop_
_entity_poly.entity_id
_entity_poly.type
_entity_poly.pdbx_seq_one_letter_code
_entity_poly.pdbx_strand_id
1 'polypeptide(L)'
;MPAESAQIGTLDRIFTRIGASDDLASGRSTFMVEMTETANILHNATEKSLVLMDEIGRGTSTYDGLSLAWASAEWLASQINALTLFATHYFELTELPAQIKGLANVHLDAVEHGDEIAFMHAVQEGAASKSYGLAVAALAGVPKSVIKQARQKLSLLEQLSHSEPKATSNSPQVDIANQLSLIPEPSEVEQAIANIDPDELTPRQALEELYRLKKLL
;
A
#
# COMPACT_ATOMS: atom_id res chain seq x y z
N MET A 1 -15.52 26.30 -17.60
CA MET A 1 -15.44 24.90 -17.10
C MET A 1 -15.62 23.97 -18.28
N PRO A 2 -14.70 23.03 -18.55
CA PRO A 2 -14.86 22.02 -19.60
C PRO A 2 -15.71 20.86 -19.08
N ALA A 3 -17.02 21.06 -19.00
CA ALA A 3 -17.99 20.03 -18.60
C ALA A 3 -19.34 20.32 -19.27
N GLU A 4 -20.17 19.29 -19.43
CA GLU A 4 -21.56 19.46 -19.90
C GLU A 4 -22.40 20.23 -18.86
N SER A 5 -22.19 19.95 -17.57
CA SER A 5 -22.73 20.73 -16.45
C SER A 5 -21.81 20.64 -15.22
N ALA A 6 -21.86 21.63 -14.32
CA ALA A 6 -21.10 21.60 -13.07
C ALA A 6 -21.81 22.41 -11.97
N GLN A 7 -21.86 21.86 -10.76
CA GLN A 7 -22.26 22.56 -9.54
C GLN A 7 -21.08 22.51 -8.56
N ILE A 8 -20.58 23.67 -8.17
CA ILE A 8 -19.39 23.78 -7.31
C ILE A 8 -19.82 24.50 -6.03
N GLY A 9 -19.52 23.91 -4.87
CA GLY A 9 -19.70 24.54 -3.57
C GLY A 9 -18.70 25.68 -3.32
N THR A 10 -18.82 26.36 -2.19
CA THR A 10 -17.82 27.36 -1.78
C THR A 10 -16.56 26.66 -1.27
N LEU A 11 -15.44 26.87 -1.96
CA LEU A 11 -14.13 26.41 -1.53
C LEU A 11 -13.33 27.57 -0.94
N ASP A 12 -12.65 27.34 0.19
CA ASP A 12 -11.76 28.35 0.78
C ASP A 12 -10.34 28.29 0.20
N ARG A 13 -9.81 27.08 -0.02
CA ARG A 13 -8.47 26.80 -0.54
C ARG A 13 -8.45 25.50 -1.34
N ILE A 14 -7.50 25.43 -2.27
CA ILE A 14 -7.14 24.20 -2.97
C ILE A 14 -5.73 23.81 -2.53
N PHE A 15 -5.60 22.62 -1.99
CA PHE A 15 -4.34 22.01 -1.60
C PHE A 15 -3.99 20.91 -2.59
N THR A 16 -2.73 20.86 -3.00
CA THR A 16 -2.24 19.83 -3.90
C THR A 16 -0.94 19.29 -3.38
N ARG A 17 -0.90 17.99 -3.10
CA ARG A 17 0.32 17.19 -3.18
C ARG A 17 0.20 16.39 -4.48
N ILE A 18 0.75 16.94 -5.55
CA ILE A 18 0.94 16.23 -6.82
C ILE A 18 2.44 16.25 -7.08
N GLY A 19 3.03 15.07 -7.31
CA GLY A 19 4.49 14.95 -7.40
C GLY A 19 5.05 15.85 -8.50
N ALA A 20 5.87 16.82 -8.13
CA ALA A 20 6.71 17.53 -9.09
C ALA A 20 7.86 16.58 -9.48
N SER A 21 8.01 16.33 -10.78
CA SER A 21 9.13 15.59 -11.37
C SER A 21 10.45 15.94 -10.67
N ASP A 22 11.09 14.93 -10.08
CA ASP A 22 12.36 14.96 -9.35
C ASP A 22 13.16 16.26 -9.44
N ASP A 23 12.94 17.20 -8.51
CA ASP A 23 13.87 18.30 -8.30
C ASP A 23 15.00 17.84 -7.36
N LEU A 24 15.87 16.99 -7.92
CA LEU A 24 17.10 16.51 -7.29
C LEU A 24 18.11 17.63 -6.97
N ALA A 25 17.84 18.89 -7.39
CA ALA A 25 18.80 19.99 -7.27
C ALA A 25 18.77 20.72 -5.90
N SER A 26 17.79 20.43 -5.03
CA SER A 26 17.58 21.22 -3.79
C SER A 26 18.35 20.73 -2.54
N GLY A 27 19.05 19.60 -2.61
CA GLY A 27 19.81 19.04 -1.48
C GLY A 27 18.95 18.55 -0.30
N ARG A 28 17.63 18.51 -0.44
CA ARG A 28 16.69 17.91 0.51
C ARG A 28 16.19 16.57 -0.02
N SER A 29 15.96 15.61 0.87
CA SER A 29 15.31 14.34 0.51
C SER A 29 13.93 14.62 -0.09
N THR A 30 13.62 14.00 -1.23
CA THR A 30 12.31 14.08 -1.89
C THR A 30 11.18 13.69 -0.93
N PHE A 31 11.42 12.69 -0.08
CA PHE A 31 10.48 12.29 0.96
C PHE A 31 10.24 13.38 2.01
N MET A 32 11.28 14.13 2.42
CA MET A 32 11.12 15.24 3.38
C MET A 32 10.29 16.38 2.79
N VAL A 33 10.46 16.68 1.50
CA VAL A 33 9.63 17.68 0.79
C VAL A 33 8.17 17.24 0.79
N GLU A 34 7.91 15.98 0.40
CA GLU A 34 6.58 15.39 0.42
C GLU A 34 5.92 15.44 1.81
N MET A 35 6.67 15.12 2.87
CA MET A 35 6.15 15.19 4.24
C MET A 35 5.90 16.62 4.70
N THR A 36 6.70 17.59 4.24
CA THR A 36 6.49 19.01 4.55
C THR A 36 5.23 19.54 3.86
N GLU A 37 5.01 19.16 2.60
CA GLU A 37 3.78 19.48 1.86
C GLU A 37 2.56 18.87 2.54
N THR A 38 2.64 17.58 2.87
CA THR A 38 1.58 16.86 3.60
C THR A 38 1.27 17.56 4.92
N ALA A 39 2.29 17.88 5.72
CA ALA A 39 2.11 18.57 7.00
C ALA A 39 1.43 19.94 6.81
N ASN A 40 1.81 20.69 5.78
CA ASN A 40 1.16 21.96 5.46
C ASN A 40 -0.32 21.78 5.11
N ILE A 41 -0.68 20.74 4.36
CA ILE A 41 -2.09 20.42 4.04
C ILE A 41 -2.85 20.08 5.31
N LEU A 42 -2.35 19.12 6.10
CA LEU A 42 -3.03 18.63 7.30
C LEU A 42 -3.19 19.71 8.39
N HIS A 43 -2.30 20.71 8.42
CA HIS A 43 -2.38 21.80 9.40
C HIS A 43 -3.30 22.95 8.97
N ASN A 44 -3.54 23.13 7.67
CA ASN A 44 -4.19 24.34 7.14
C ASN A 44 -5.47 24.09 6.33
N ALA A 45 -5.77 22.84 6.00
CA ALA A 45 -7.02 22.48 5.35
C ALA A 45 -8.20 22.61 6.33
N THR A 46 -9.36 22.97 5.78
CA THR A 46 -10.62 23.08 6.50
C THR A 46 -11.67 22.21 5.82
N GLU A 47 -12.86 22.07 6.43
CA GLU A 47 -14.01 21.38 5.82
C GLU A 47 -14.43 21.98 4.46
N LYS A 48 -14.03 23.23 4.14
CA LYS A 48 -14.32 23.91 2.88
C LYS A 48 -13.16 23.84 1.89
N SER A 49 -12.09 23.12 2.22
CA SER A 49 -10.95 22.97 1.34
C SER A 49 -11.15 21.81 0.36
N LEU A 50 -10.62 21.98 -0.86
CA LEU A 50 -10.39 20.89 -1.80
C LEU A 50 -8.94 20.40 -1.63
N VAL A 51 -8.76 19.12 -1.38
CA VAL A 51 -7.44 18.49 -1.20
C VAL A 51 -7.21 17.44 -2.27
N LEU A 52 -6.11 17.56 -3.00
CA LEU A 52 -5.64 16.58 -3.98
C LEU A 52 -4.36 15.93 -3.45
N MET A 53 -4.44 14.67 -3.05
CA MET A 53 -3.32 13.86 -2.58
C MET A 53 -2.96 12.84 -3.65
N ASP A 54 -1.70 12.82 -4.07
CA ASP A 54 -1.19 11.91 -5.09
C ASP A 54 0.05 11.17 -4.59
N GLU A 55 -0.10 9.85 -4.44
CA GLU A 55 0.99 8.89 -4.19
C GLU A 55 1.91 9.22 -3.00
N ILE A 56 1.33 9.73 -1.90
CA ILE A 56 2.04 9.90 -0.64
C ILE A 56 2.56 8.54 -0.10
N GLY A 57 3.76 8.55 0.47
CA GLY A 57 4.40 7.40 1.11
C GLY A 57 5.44 6.68 0.24
N ARG A 58 5.61 7.05 -1.03
CA ARG A 58 6.49 6.32 -1.97
C ARG A 58 7.98 6.45 -1.70
N GLY A 59 8.42 7.53 -1.05
CA GLY A 59 9.83 7.80 -0.79
C GLY A 59 10.44 7.09 0.43
N THR A 60 9.71 6.16 1.05
CA THR A 60 10.11 5.47 2.30
C THR A 60 9.80 3.96 2.22
N SER A 61 10.00 3.23 3.33
CA SER A 61 9.63 1.82 3.43
C SER A 61 8.13 1.63 3.16
N THR A 62 7.75 0.50 2.55
CA THR A 62 6.36 0.24 2.16
C THR A 62 5.38 0.38 3.33
N TYR A 63 5.73 -0.15 4.50
CA TYR A 63 4.87 -0.08 5.69
C TYR A 63 4.82 1.31 6.32
N ASP A 64 5.94 2.04 6.36
CA ASP A 64 5.91 3.43 6.83
C ASP A 64 5.07 4.30 5.89
N GLY A 65 5.24 4.13 4.59
CA GLY A 65 4.50 4.84 3.55
C GLY A 65 3.00 4.54 3.62
N LEU A 66 2.63 3.27 3.73
CA LEU A 66 1.24 2.84 3.92
C LEU A 66 0.65 3.43 5.20
N SER A 67 1.37 3.34 6.33
CA SER A 67 0.90 3.84 7.63
C SER A 67 0.65 5.35 7.60
N LEU A 68 1.56 6.11 6.99
CA LEU A 68 1.43 7.55 6.82
C LEU A 68 0.28 7.91 5.88
N ALA A 69 0.13 7.20 4.76
CA ALA A 69 -0.96 7.39 3.82
C ALA A 69 -2.32 7.12 4.48
N TRP A 70 -2.43 6.01 5.22
CA TRP A 70 -3.63 5.62 5.96
C TRP A 70 -4.01 6.68 6.98
N ALA A 71 -3.08 7.04 7.89
CA ALA A 71 -3.33 8.02 8.93
C ALA A 71 -3.69 9.40 8.35
N SER A 72 -3.06 9.80 7.24
CA SER A 72 -3.37 11.06 6.55
C SER A 72 -4.76 11.06 5.94
N ALA A 73 -5.15 9.96 5.28
CA ALA A 73 -6.49 9.80 4.70
C ALA A 73 -7.56 9.82 5.79
N GLU A 74 -7.35 9.09 6.89
CA GLU A 74 -8.23 9.07 8.06
C GLU A 74 -8.35 10.46 8.71
N TRP A 75 -7.25 11.21 8.85
CA TRP A 75 -7.26 12.56 9.41
C TRP A 75 -8.05 13.54 8.54
N LEU A 76 -7.80 13.53 7.22
CA LEU A 76 -8.53 14.36 6.25
C LEU A 76 -10.04 14.07 6.28
N ALA A 77 -10.40 12.81 6.44
CA ALA A 77 -11.79 12.35 6.47
C ALA A 77 -12.50 12.68 7.79
N SER A 78 -11.88 12.35 8.92
CA SER A 78 -12.55 12.31 10.23
C SER A 78 -12.38 13.60 11.04
N GLN A 79 -11.22 14.25 10.95
CA GLN A 79 -10.90 15.43 11.74
C GLN A 79 -11.17 16.72 10.97
N ILE A 80 -10.77 16.77 9.69
CA ILE A 80 -10.92 17.96 8.86
C ILE A 80 -12.25 17.93 8.09
N ASN A 81 -12.64 16.74 7.60
CA ASN A 81 -13.81 16.53 6.75
C ASN A 81 -13.75 17.38 5.46
N ALA A 82 -12.55 17.48 4.87
CA ALA A 82 -12.31 18.21 3.63
C ALA A 82 -12.71 17.39 2.40
N LEU A 83 -13.12 18.07 1.31
CA LEU A 83 -13.34 17.42 0.03
C LEU A 83 -12.00 16.93 -0.52
N THR A 84 -11.76 15.61 -0.49
CA THR A 84 -10.45 15.04 -0.78
C THR A 84 -10.51 14.05 -1.93
N LEU A 85 -9.61 14.20 -2.90
CA LEU A 85 -9.27 13.17 -3.89
C LEU A 85 -7.91 12.59 -3.50
N PHE A 86 -7.87 11.28 -3.26
CA PHE A 86 -6.68 10.58 -2.78
C PHE A 86 -6.29 9.49 -3.78
N ALA A 87 -5.32 9.77 -4.64
CA ALA A 87 -4.74 8.81 -5.57
C ALA A 87 -3.63 8.01 -4.88
N THR A 88 -3.72 6.69 -4.90
CA THR A 88 -2.78 5.80 -4.22
C THR A 88 -2.58 4.49 -4.98
N HIS A 89 -1.48 3.81 -4.66
CA HIS A 89 -1.17 2.45 -5.10
C HIS A 89 -1.29 1.42 -3.96
N TYR A 90 -1.55 1.90 -2.74
CA TYR A 90 -1.83 1.08 -1.57
C TYR A 90 -3.27 0.57 -1.64
N PHE A 91 -3.44 -0.71 -1.94
CA PHE A 91 -4.76 -1.34 -2.02
C PHE A 91 -5.42 -1.44 -0.65
N GLU A 92 -4.63 -1.50 0.42
CA GLU A 92 -5.09 -1.56 1.80
C GLU A 92 -6.00 -0.37 2.13
N LEU A 93 -5.70 0.83 1.60
CA LEU A 93 -6.54 2.02 1.79
C LEU A 93 -7.96 1.85 1.24
N THR A 94 -8.20 0.89 0.35
CA THR A 94 -9.55 0.60 -0.18
C THR A 94 -10.47 -0.02 0.87
N GLU A 95 -9.96 -0.42 2.03
CA GLU A 95 -10.75 -0.88 3.17
C GLU A 95 -11.35 0.27 3.99
N LEU A 96 -10.77 1.47 3.90
CA LEU A 96 -11.19 2.66 4.68
C LEU A 96 -12.68 3.02 4.51
N PRO A 97 -13.29 2.98 3.31
CA PRO A 97 -14.72 3.25 3.13
C PRO A 97 -15.65 2.36 3.95
N ALA A 98 -15.22 1.15 4.32
CA ALA A 98 -16.00 0.27 5.18
C ALA A 98 -15.98 0.70 6.66
N GLN A 99 -14.96 1.49 7.05
CA GLN A 99 -14.70 1.89 8.44
C GLN A 99 -15.12 3.34 8.70
N ILE A 100 -14.95 4.23 7.72
CA ILE A 100 -15.18 5.67 7.85
C ILE A 100 -16.29 6.11 6.89
N LYS A 101 -17.36 6.68 7.45
CA LYS A 101 -18.47 7.22 6.67
C LYS A 101 -18.01 8.43 5.85
N GLY A 102 -18.42 8.49 4.59
CA GLY A 102 -18.10 9.61 3.69
C GLY A 102 -16.94 9.32 2.74
N LEU A 103 -16.25 8.20 2.91
CA LEU A 103 -15.26 7.70 1.97
C LEU A 103 -15.93 6.81 0.93
N ALA A 104 -15.40 6.86 -0.29
CA ALA A 104 -15.81 6.02 -1.40
C ALA A 104 -14.60 5.65 -2.25
N ASN A 105 -14.55 4.40 -2.69
CA ASN A 105 -13.55 3.96 -3.66
C ASN A 105 -14.02 4.29 -5.07
N VAL A 106 -13.09 4.80 -5.87
CA VAL A 106 -13.19 4.89 -7.31
C VAL A 106 -11.87 4.43 -7.92
N HIS A 107 -11.91 3.93 -9.14
CA HIS A 107 -10.72 3.50 -9.87
C HIS A 107 -10.83 3.84 -11.36
N LEU A 108 -9.70 3.82 -12.06
CA LEU A 108 -9.68 3.92 -13.51
C LEU A 108 -9.80 2.53 -14.14
N ASP A 109 -10.71 2.40 -15.09
CA ASP A 109 -10.94 1.13 -15.78
C ASP A 109 -9.85 0.82 -16.81
N ALA A 110 -9.50 -0.46 -16.91
CA ALA A 110 -8.51 -0.98 -17.83
C ALA A 110 -8.92 -2.37 -18.30
N VAL A 111 -8.82 -2.58 -19.62
CA VAL A 111 -9.20 -3.84 -20.26
C VAL A 111 -7.94 -4.57 -20.69
N GLU A 112 -7.75 -5.80 -20.20
CA GLU A 112 -6.69 -6.70 -20.66
C GLU A 112 -7.20 -7.57 -21.82
N HIS A 113 -6.43 -7.64 -22.90
CA HIS A 113 -6.67 -8.56 -24.02
C HIS A 113 -5.35 -9.26 -24.40
N GLY A 114 -5.16 -10.49 -23.93
CA GLY A 114 -3.94 -11.26 -24.19
C GLY A 114 -2.72 -10.64 -23.49
N ASP A 115 -1.74 -10.18 -24.28
CA ASP A 115 -0.53 -9.48 -23.81
C ASP A 115 -0.70 -7.95 -23.81
N GLU A 116 -1.86 -7.43 -24.24
CA GLU A 116 -2.12 -5.99 -24.39
C GLU A 116 -3.08 -5.46 -23.32
N ILE A 117 -2.85 -4.22 -22.88
CA ILE A 117 -3.72 -3.50 -21.95
C ILE A 117 -4.19 -2.20 -22.60
N ALA A 118 -5.50 -1.95 -22.52
CA ALA A 118 -6.10 -0.71 -22.98
C ALA A 118 -6.68 0.06 -21.78
N PHE A 119 -6.19 1.28 -21.55
CA PHE A 119 -6.70 2.18 -20.52
C PHE A 119 -7.95 2.90 -21.05
N MET A 120 -9.08 2.73 -20.38
CA MET A 120 -10.34 3.34 -20.82
C MET A 120 -10.47 4.80 -20.37
N HIS A 121 -9.57 5.27 -19.50
CA HIS A 121 -9.60 6.61 -18.87
C HIS A 121 -10.97 6.95 -18.25
N ALA A 122 -11.76 5.93 -17.94
CA ALA A 122 -13.08 6.07 -17.34
C ALA A 122 -12.97 5.77 -15.86
N VAL A 123 -13.47 6.69 -15.03
CA VAL A 123 -13.58 6.49 -13.58
C VAL A 123 -14.80 5.60 -13.32
N GLN A 124 -14.60 4.52 -12.57
CA GLN A 124 -15.64 3.59 -12.14
C GLN A 124 -15.73 3.56 -10.62
N GLU A 125 -16.92 3.29 -10.09
CA GLU A 125 -17.13 3.11 -8.66
C GLU A 125 -16.51 1.79 -8.17
N GLY A 126 -16.11 1.76 -6.90
CA GLY A 126 -15.53 0.59 -6.25
C GLY A 126 -14.00 0.58 -6.29
N ALA A 127 -13.44 -0.38 -5.56
CA ALA A 127 -12.00 -0.60 -5.50
C ALA A 127 -11.49 -1.24 -6.81
N ALA A 128 -10.27 -0.93 -7.20
CA ALA A 128 -9.59 -1.67 -8.26
C ALA A 128 -9.39 -3.13 -7.82
N SER A 129 -9.64 -4.08 -8.72
CA SER A 129 -9.54 -5.51 -8.41
C SER A 129 -8.14 -6.10 -8.62
N LYS A 130 -7.27 -5.42 -9.38
CA LYS A 130 -5.95 -5.93 -9.79
C LYS A 130 -4.93 -4.80 -9.97
N SER A 131 -3.67 -5.12 -9.73
CA SER A 131 -2.54 -4.28 -10.15
C SER A 131 -2.10 -4.64 -11.57
N TYR A 132 -1.94 -3.62 -12.41
CA TYR A 132 -1.55 -3.78 -13.81
C TYR A 132 -0.04 -3.59 -14.04
N GLY A 133 0.78 -3.52 -12.98
CA GLY A 133 2.20 -3.18 -13.10
C GLY A 133 2.99 -4.02 -14.11
N LEU A 134 2.77 -5.34 -14.13
CA LEU A 134 3.43 -6.23 -15.11
C LEU A 134 2.89 -6.07 -16.54
N ALA A 135 1.61 -5.74 -16.70
CA ALA A 135 1.01 -5.45 -18.00
C ALA A 135 1.55 -4.12 -18.57
N VAL A 136 1.67 -3.09 -17.71
CA VAL A 136 2.31 -1.81 -18.09
C VAL A 136 3.78 -2.00 -18.46
N ALA A 137 4.52 -2.82 -17.72
CA ALA A 137 5.91 -3.14 -18.05
C ALA A 137 6.03 -3.85 -19.42
N ALA A 138 5.10 -4.76 -19.73
CA ALA A 138 5.05 -5.41 -21.04
C ALA A 138 4.76 -4.41 -22.17
N LEU A 139 3.79 -3.50 -21.97
CA LEU A 139 3.48 -2.40 -22.90
C LEU A 139 4.68 -1.47 -23.11
N ALA A 140 5.46 -1.20 -22.06
CA ALA A 140 6.67 -0.38 -22.12
C ALA A 140 7.84 -1.07 -22.86
N GLY A 141 7.67 -2.33 -23.30
CA GLY A 141 8.67 -3.06 -24.07
C GLY A 141 9.69 -3.83 -23.22
N VAL A 142 9.42 -4.08 -21.94
CA VAL A 142 10.27 -4.95 -21.12
C VAL A 142 10.30 -6.36 -21.74
N PRO A 143 11.47 -7.01 -21.86
CA PRO A 143 11.58 -8.30 -22.54
C PRO A 143 10.63 -9.37 -21.98
N LYS A 144 9.99 -10.15 -22.86
CA LYS A 144 9.02 -11.19 -22.47
C LYS A 144 9.58 -12.20 -21.46
N SER A 145 10.88 -12.52 -21.54
CA SER A 145 11.56 -13.39 -20.58
C SER A 145 11.57 -12.81 -19.17
N VAL A 146 11.81 -11.49 -19.03
CA VAL A 146 11.79 -10.76 -17.76
C VAL A 146 10.37 -10.71 -17.19
N ILE A 147 9.37 -10.39 -18.03
CA ILE A 147 7.96 -10.40 -17.61
C ILE A 147 7.53 -11.79 -17.13
N LYS A 148 7.95 -12.85 -17.81
CA LYS A 148 7.66 -14.23 -17.40
C LYS A 148 8.25 -14.55 -16.03
N GLN A 149 9.51 -14.17 -15.78
CA GLN A 149 10.15 -14.35 -14.49
C GLN A 149 9.48 -13.51 -13.39
N ALA A 150 9.11 -12.27 -13.69
CA ALA A 150 8.40 -11.40 -12.76
C ALA A 150 7.03 -11.97 -12.37
N ARG A 151 6.27 -12.53 -13.33
CA ARG A 151 5.00 -13.24 -13.05
C ARG A 151 5.19 -14.46 -12.16
N GLN A 152 6.24 -15.25 -12.39
CA GLN A 152 6.56 -16.39 -11.52
C GLN A 152 6.91 -15.94 -10.09
N LYS A 153 7.70 -14.87 -9.96
CA LYS A 153 8.05 -14.31 -8.66
C LYS A 153 6.84 -13.74 -7.93
N LEU A 154 5.96 -13.03 -8.64
CA LEU A 154 4.70 -12.50 -8.09
C LEU A 154 3.83 -13.64 -7.54
N SER A 155 3.61 -14.69 -8.33
CA SER A 155 2.82 -15.85 -7.89
C SER A 155 3.38 -16.53 -6.64
N LEU A 156 4.71 -16.61 -6.52
CA LEU A 156 5.36 -17.13 -5.31
C LEU A 156 5.10 -16.23 -4.10
N LEU A 157 5.18 -14.91 -4.27
CA LEU A 157 4.95 -13.93 -3.20
C LEU A 157 3.50 -13.93 -2.73
N GLU A 158 2.55 -14.08 -3.66
CA GLU A 158 1.11 -14.25 -3.36
C GLU A 158 0.84 -15.53 -2.57
N GLN A 159 1.50 -16.65 -2.92
CA GLN A 159 1.35 -17.92 -2.20
C GLN A 159 1.90 -17.86 -0.77
N LEU A 160 3.04 -17.19 -0.59
CA LEU A 160 3.65 -17.00 0.74
C LEU A 160 2.74 -16.17 1.66
N SER A 161 2.05 -15.16 1.11
CA SER A 161 1.12 -14.32 1.88
C SER A 161 -0.22 -15.01 2.19
N HIS A 162 -0.59 -16.08 1.46
CA HIS A 162 -1.80 -16.88 1.76
C HIS A 162 -1.58 -18.03 2.75
N SER A 163 -0.33 -18.37 3.07
CA SER A 163 0.00 -19.55 3.88
C SER A 163 0.08 -19.27 5.38
N GLU A 164 -0.15 -18.04 5.82
CA GLU A 164 -0.33 -17.73 7.25
C GLU A 164 -1.76 -18.07 7.71
N PRO A 165 -1.93 -18.82 8.82
CA PRO A 165 -3.25 -19.17 9.31
C PRO A 165 -3.96 -17.92 9.82
N LYS A 166 -4.96 -17.45 9.07
CA LYS A 166 -5.92 -16.43 9.52
C LYS A 166 -6.56 -16.87 10.84
N ALA A 167 -6.16 -16.22 11.93
CA ALA A 167 -6.94 -16.23 13.16
C ALA A 167 -8.33 -15.66 12.84
N THR A 168 -9.35 -16.36 13.32
CA THR A 168 -10.76 -16.19 13.01
C THR A 168 -11.30 -14.77 13.24
N SER A 169 -11.66 -14.06 12.17
CA SER A 169 -12.66 -13.01 12.20
C SER A 169 -13.56 -13.13 10.96
N ASN A 170 -14.86 -13.34 11.20
CA ASN A 170 -15.88 -13.44 10.15
C ASN A 170 -16.12 -12.05 9.54
N SER A 171 -15.65 -11.82 8.32
CA SER A 171 -16.05 -10.70 7.45
C SER A 171 -15.94 -11.14 5.98
N PRO A 172 -16.77 -10.62 5.06
CA PRO A 172 -16.85 -11.14 3.70
C PRO A 172 -15.51 -10.95 2.97
N GLN A 173 -14.97 -12.04 2.43
CA GLN A 173 -13.68 -12.11 1.76
C GLN A 173 -13.64 -11.23 0.50
N VAL A 174 -12.73 -10.26 0.51
CA VAL A 174 -12.09 -9.71 -0.68
C VAL A 174 -10.68 -10.30 -0.69
N ASP A 175 -10.23 -10.82 -1.83
CA ASP A 175 -8.93 -11.47 -2.00
C ASP A 175 -7.80 -10.41 -1.97
N ILE A 176 -7.31 -10.15 -0.76
CA ILE A 176 -6.26 -9.16 -0.37
C ILE A 176 -4.85 -9.72 -0.68
N ALA A 177 -4.65 -10.26 -1.89
CA ALA A 177 -3.42 -10.97 -2.27
C ALA A 177 -2.26 -10.09 -2.76
N ASN A 178 -2.46 -8.78 -2.88
CA ASN A 178 -1.62 -7.94 -3.73
C ASN A 178 -0.85 -6.86 -2.94
N GLN A 179 0.22 -7.27 -2.25
CA GLN A 179 1.56 -6.63 -2.25
C GLN A 179 2.40 -7.09 -1.03
N LEU A 180 3.16 -8.18 -1.24
CA LEU A 180 4.42 -8.53 -0.57
C LEU A 180 4.51 -8.30 0.96
N SER A 181 4.04 -9.30 1.73
CA SER A 181 4.57 -9.61 3.06
C SER A 181 6.06 -9.95 2.93
N LEU A 182 6.95 -9.02 3.33
CA LEU A 182 8.41 -9.17 3.23
C LEU A 182 9.11 -9.12 4.60
N ILE A 183 8.47 -9.62 5.64
CA ILE A 183 9.16 -9.96 6.88
C ILE A 183 8.79 -11.43 7.17
N PRO A 184 9.73 -12.39 7.10
CA PRO A 184 9.48 -13.66 7.75
C PRO A 184 9.33 -13.34 9.23
N GLU A 185 8.14 -13.54 9.81
CA GLU A 185 8.05 -13.61 11.25
C GLU A 185 9.07 -14.66 11.73
N PRO A 186 9.87 -14.36 12.76
CA PRO A 186 10.86 -15.31 13.23
C PRO A 186 10.13 -16.60 13.57
N SER A 187 10.52 -17.68 12.89
CA SER A 187 9.97 -19.01 13.06
C SER A 187 10.00 -19.38 14.54
N GLU A 188 9.11 -20.28 14.98
CA GLU A 188 9.11 -20.76 16.37
C GLU A 188 10.50 -21.27 16.80
N VAL A 189 11.30 -21.77 15.84
CA VAL A 189 12.69 -22.19 16.00
C VAL A 189 13.62 -21.00 16.27
N GLU A 190 13.53 -19.92 15.50
CA GLU A 190 14.36 -18.72 15.68
C GLU A 190 14.08 -18.03 17.01
N GLN A 191 12.80 -17.98 17.42
CA GLN A 191 12.41 -17.48 18.75
C GLN A 191 12.89 -18.40 19.87
N ALA A 192 12.82 -19.71 19.69
CA ALA A 192 13.32 -20.67 20.66
C ALA A 192 14.85 -20.59 20.82
N ILE A 193 15.59 -20.39 19.72
CA ILE A 193 17.06 -20.22 19.74
C ILE A 193 17.44 -18.92 20.45
N ALA A 194 16.74 -17.81 20.22
CA ALA A 194 17.03 -16.53 20.84
C ALA A 194 16.92 -16.54 22.38
N ASN A 195 16.13 -17.48 22.94
CA ASN A 195 15.90 -17.62 24.38
C ASN A 195 16.82 -18.65 25.05
N ILE A 196 17.74 -19.28 24.32
CA ILE A 196 18.69 -20.24 24.88
C ILE A 196 19.97 -19.52 25.29
N ASP A 197 20.38 -19.70 26.55
CA ASP A 197 21.73 -19.36 27.02
C ASP A 197 22.61 -20.62 27.02
N PRO A 198 23.58 -20.77 26.09
CA PRO A 198 24.42 -21.94 25.99
C PRO A 198 25.34 -22.15 27.20
N ASP A 199 25.70 -21.09 27.92
CA ASP A 199 26.68 -21.15 29.01
C ASP A 199 26.05 -21.68 30.32
N GLU A 200 24.72 -21.66 30.43
CA GLU A 200 23.97 -22.21 31.56
C GLU A 200 23.50 -23.67 31.35
N LEU A 201 23.72 -24.24 30.17
CA LEU A 201 23.25 -25.60 29.85
C LEU A 201 24.32 -26.66 30.12
N THR A 202 23.90 -27.75 30.80
CA THR A 202 24.73 -28.96 30.85
C THR A 202 24.75 -29.65 29.48
N PRO A 203 25.80 -30.45 29.16
CA PRO A 203 25.89 -31.15 27.87
C PRO A 203 24.68 -32.02 27.52
N ARG A 204 24.00 -32.57 28.53
CA ARG A 204 22.77 -33.35 28.33
C ARG A 204 21.58 -32.46 27.99
N GLN A 205 21.40 -31.32 28.67
CA GLN A 205 20.32 -30.38 28.40
C GLN A 205 20.47 -29.72 27.03
N ALA A 206 21.69 -29.37 26.64
CA ALA A 206 21.96 -28.86 25.30
C ALA A 206 21.55 -29.87 24.20
N LEU A 207 21.82 -31.16 24.40
CA LEU A 207 21.39 -32.20 23.47
C LEU A 207 19.86 -32.37 23.42
N GLU A 208 19.19 -32.34 24.58
CA GLU A 208 17.72 -32.38 24.67
C GLU A 208 17.07 -31.17 23.97
N GLU A 209 17.68 -29.99 24.09
CA GLU A 209 17.21 -28.76 23.46
C GLU A 209 17.37 -28.80 21.93
N LEU A 210 18.47 -29.37 21.41
CA LEU A 210 18.62 -29.62 19.97
C LEU A 210 17.53 -30.55 19.42
N TYR A 211 17.15 -31.58 20.16
CA TYR A 211 16.02 -32.45 19.78
C TYR A 211 14.68 -31.72 19.84
N ARG A 212 14.50 -30.77 20.77
CA ARG A 212 13.32 -29.91 20.85
C ARG A 212 13.23 -28.98 19.63
N LEU A 213 14.31 -28.29 19.30
CA LEU A 213 14.39 -27.40 18.13
C LEU A 213 14.14 -28.16 16.82
N LYS A 214 14.65 -29.39 16.68
CA LYS A 214 14.39 -30.25 15.52
C LYS A 214 12.91 -30.65 15.34
N LYS A 215 12.11 -30.62 16.41
CA LYS A 215 10.66 -30.86 16.34
C LYS A 215 9.85 -29.60 16.00
N LEU A 216 10.45 -28.42 16.16
CA LEU A 216 9.86 -27.12 15.83
C LEU A 216 10.16 -26.70 14.37
N LEU A 217 11.17 -27.32 13.76
CA LEU A 217 11.43 -27.31 12.31
C LEU A 217 10.43 -28.21 11.57
#